data_AF-A0A1Y2DDC3-F1
#
_entry.id   AF-A0A1Y2DDC3-F1
#
_cell.length_a   1.000
_cell.length_b   1.000
_cell.length_c   1.000
_cell.angle_alpha   90.00
_cell.angle_beta   90.00
_cell.angle_gamma   90.00
#
_symmetry.space_group_name_H-M   'P 1'
#
loop_
_entity.id
_entity.type
_entity.pdbx_description
1 polymer ?
#
loop_
_entity_poly.entity_id
_entity_poly.type
_entity_poly.pdbx_seq_one_letter_code
_entity_poly.pdbx_strand_id
1 'polypeptide(L)'
;MANLPSQHPNLSVHLTDRALTPLITSSRSSHKLQSLSSLSHTALVAHESALRLGLGNPQRIMVEYASNGPVLLHSFLIPTSPCQLLANGQGDLATEKGIQGQTAGEDEPTLRGEASTSTTPRQQDEPGAIEGNSNAPPMLLSTVLAPTAEHTLESRRAAARLERVGREVQAKWAEASQRDEFTAGD
;
A
#
# COMPACT_ATOMS: atom_id res chain seq x y z
N MET A 1 -5.83 -2.09 -23.14
CA MET A 1 -5.59 -0.93 -22.25
C MET A 1 -6.90 -0.18 -22.11
N ALA A 2 -7.46 -0.10 -20.91
CA ALA A 2 -8.78 0.49 -20.68
C ALA A 2 -8.70 2.03 -20.74
N ASN A 3 -9.54 2.66 -21.56
CA ASN A 3 -9.65 4.12 -21.61
C ASN A 3 -10.48 4.60 -20.40
N LEU A 4 -9.90 4.50 -19.19
CA LEU A 4 -10.59 4.75 -17.93
C LEU A 4 -11.19 6.17 -17.82
N PRO A 5 -10.50 7.24 -18.28
CA PRO A 5 -11.07 8.58 -18.30
C PRO A 5 -12.36 8.70 -19.13
N SER A 6 -12.48 7.96 -20.23
CA SER A 6 -13.68 7.98 -21.09
C SER A 6 -14.88 7.22 -20.51
N GLN A 7 -14.64 6.27 -19.60
CA GLN A 7 -15.69 5.44 -18.99
C GLN A 7 -16.44 6.17 -17.86
N HIS A 8 -15.84 7.21 -17.30
CA HIS A 8 -16.37 7.96 -16.16
C HIS A 8 -16.31 9.48 -16.43
N PRO A 9 -17.18 10.01 -17.32
CA PRO A 9 -17.12 11.42 -17.72
C PRO A 9 -17.38 12.41 -16.58
N ASN A 10 -18.13 11.97 -15.56
CA ASN A 10 -18.48 12.79 -14.40
C ASN A 10 -17.44 12.73 -13.28
N LEU A 11 -16.46 11.81 -13.37
CA LEU A 11 -15.43 11.63 -12.35
C LEU A 11 -14.11 12.25 -12.81
N SER A 12 -13.38 12.81 -11.85
CA SER A 12 -11.99 13.20 -12.08
C SER A 12 -11.09 12.09 -11.58
N VAL A 13 -10.23 11.57 -12.46
CA VAL A 13 -9.39 10.40 -12.21
C VAL A 13 -7.95 10.80 -12.46
N HIS A 14 -7.07 10.45 -11.54
CA HIS A 14 -5.66 10.77 -11.61
C HIS A 14 -4.83 9.63 -11.01
N LEU A 15 -3.83 9.16 -11.73
CA LEU A 15 -2.85 8.19 -11.24
C LEU A 15 -1.48 8.81 -11.39
N THR A 16 -0.74 8.91 -10.28
CA THR A 16 0.61 9.46 -10.24
C THR A 16 1.54 8.54 -9.47
N ASP A 17 2.84 8.75 -9.61
CA ASP A 17 3.82 8.24 -8.66
C ASP A 17 3.97 9.17 -7.44
N ARG A 18 4.92 8.84 -6.56
CA ARG A 18 5.28 9.65 -5.38
C ARG A 18 5.95 10.99 -5.74
N ALA A 19 6.56 11.11 -6.93
CA ALA A 19 7.13 12.35 -7.45
C ALA A 19 6.07 13.24 -8.13
N LEU A 20 4.79 12.85 -8.09
CA LEU A 20 3.67 13.52 -8.76
C LEU A 20 3.78 13.52 -10.29
N THR A 21 4.55 12.58 -10.87
CA THR A 21 4.58 12.35 -12.31
C THR A 21 3.23 11.77 -12.74
N PRO A 22 2.49 12.44 -13.64
CA PRO A 22 1.18 11.96 -14.05
C PRO A 22 1.30 10.78 -15.03
N LEU A 23 0.77 9.62 -14.65
CA LEU A 23 0.70 8.44 -15.51
C LEU A 23 -0.63 8.36 -16.28
N ILE A 24 -1.74 8.63 -15.58
CA ILE A 24 -3.08 8.68 -16.16
C ILE A 24 -3.79 9.89 -15.58
N THR A 25 -4.44 10.69 -16.42
CA THR A 25 -5.28 11.80 -15.96
C THR A 25 -6.49 11.97 -16.85
N SER A 26 -7.64 12.26 -16.24
CA SER A 26 -8.84 12.69 -16.96
C SER A 26 -8.90 14.21 -17.14
N SER A 27 -7.97 14.97 -16.54
CA SER A 27 -7.93 16.42 -16.70
C SER A 27 -7.39 16.80 -18.09
N ARG A 28 -8.19 17.55 -18.84
CA ARG A 28 -7.76 18.20 -20.10
C ARG A 28 -7.33 19.66 -19.90
N SER A 29 -7.39 20.14 -18.66
CA SER A 29 -7.13 21.52 -18.29
C SER A 29 -5.98 21.62 -17.29
N SER A 30 -5.12 22.63 -17.47
CA SER A 30 -3.99 22.89 -16.59
C SER A 30 -4.41 23.18 -15.14
N HIS A 31 -5.44 24.01 -14.92
CA HIS A 31 -5.91 24.34 -13.57
C HIS A 31 -6.43 23.12 -12.82
N LYS A 32 -7.16 22.24 -13.52
CA LYS A 32 -7.76 21.04 -12.92
C LYS A 32 -6.68 19.99 -12.62
N LEU A 33 -5.65 19.90 -13.47
CA LEU A 33 -4.49 19.06 -13.18
C LEU A 33 -3.76 19.54 -11.93
N GLN A 34 -3.54 20.85 -11.80
CA GLN A 34 -2.89 21.44 -10.62
C GLN A 34 -3.67 21.16 -9.32
N SER A 35 -5.00 21.25 -9.36
CA SER A 35 -5.83 20.87 -8.20
C SER A 35 -5.68 19.39 -7.84
N LEU A 36 -5.67 18.49 -8.83
CA LEU A 36 -5.49 17.05 -8.61
C LEU A 36 -4.09 16.72 -8.07
N SER A 37 -3.05 17.39 -8.57
CA SER A 37 -1.69 17.26 -8.04
C SER A 37 -1.60 17.75 -6.60
N SER A 38 -2.26 18.86 -6.24
CA SER A 38 -2.30 19.36 -4.86
C SER A 38 -3.04 18.40 -3.90
N LEU A 39 -4.17 17.83 -4.34
CA LEU A 39 -4.87 16.79 -3.57
C LEU A 39 -4.00 15.55 -3.37
N SER A 40 -3.30 15.12 -4.44
CA SER A 40 -2.42 13.95 -4.41
C SER A 40 -1.22 14.18 -3.48
N HIS A 41 -0.62 15.38 -3.52
CA HIS A 41 0.43 15.79 -2.58
C HIS A 41 -0.07 15.76 -1.13
N THR A 42 -1.27 16.27 -0.87
CA THR A 42 -1.90 16.25 0.46
C THR A 42 -2.10 14.81 0.95
N ALA A 43 -2.52 13.90 0.06
CA ALA A 43 -2.68 12.49 0.39
C ALA A 43 -1.34 11.83 0.76
N LEU A 44 -0.25 12.16 0.06
CA LEU A 44 1.10 11.67 0.40
C LEU A 44 1.55 12.18 1.78
N VAL A 45 1.32 13.46 2.08
CA VAL A 45 1.62 14.02 3.41
C VAL A 45 0.80 13.31 4.49
N ALA A 46 -0.48 13.03 4.24
CA ALA A 46 -1.33 12.30 5.16
C ALA A 46 -0.85 10.85 5.38
N HIS A 47 -0.40 10.18 4.32
CA HIS A 47 0.18 8.84 4.38
C HIS A 47 1.45 8.80 5.25
N GLU A 48 2.39 9.71 4.99
CA GLU A 48 3.63 9.84 5.79
C GLU A 48 3.34 10.20 7.25
N SER A 49 2.35 11.06 7.48
CA SER A 49 1.93 11.42 8.84
C SER A 49 1.37 10.21 9.58
N ALA A 50 0.55 9.38 8.93
CA ALA A 50 0.02 8.16 9.54
C ALA A 50 1.13 7.17 9.91
N LEU A 51 2.14 7.00 9.05
CA LEU A 51 3.31 6.17 9.35
C LEU A 51 4.09 6.71 10.56
N ARG A 52 4.35 8.02 10.61
CA ARG A 52 5.06 8.66 11.74
C ARG A 52 4.32 8.55 13.06
N LEU A 53 2.99 8.58 13.01
CA LEU A 53 2.13 8.45 14.19
C LEU A 53 1.91 6.98 14.61
N GLY A 54 2.49 6.01 13.90
CA GLY A 54 2.31 4.58 14.21
C GLY A 54 0.90 4.07 13.94
N LEU A 55 0.12 4.74 13.07
CA LEU A 55 -1.24 4.32 12.69
C LEU A 55 -1.24 3.19 11.64
N GLY A 56 -0.08 2.63 11.33
CA GLY A 56 0.13 1.63 10.29
C GLY A 56 0.25 2.26 8.90
N ASN A 57 0.10 1.42 7.86
CA ASN A 57 0.28 1.82 6.47
C ASN A 57 -1.08 2.02 5.77
N PRO A 58 -1.52 3.26 5.53
CA PRO A 58 -2.83 3.52 4.94
C PRO A 58 -2.94 2.93 3.54
N GLN A 59 -3.94 2.08 3.32
CA GLN A 59 -4.24 1.54 1.99
C GLN A 59 -5.12 2.49 1.18
N ARG A 60 -6.07 3.15 1.85
CA ARG A 60 -7.02 4.06 1.24
C ARG A 60 -7.45 5.16 2.22
N ILE A 61 -7.54 6.39 1.72
CA ILE A 61 -8.16 7.52 2.41
C ILE A 61 -9.42 7.91 1.64
N MET A 62 -10.53 8.05 2.36
CA MET A 62 -11.80 8.50 1.81
C MET A 62 -12.24 9.76 2.53
N VAL A 63 -12.62 10.77 1.76
CA VAL A 63 -13.14 12.03 2.29
C VAL A 63 -14.53 12.24 1.71
N GLU A 64 -15.52 12.33 2.58
CA GLU A 64 -16.91 12.60 2.23
C GLU A 64 -17.30 13.96 2.82
N TYR A 65 -17.79 14.84 1.96
CA TYR A 65 -18.32 16.12 2.41
C TYR A 65 -19.81 15.97 2.75
N ALA A 66 -20.26 16.63 3.81
CA ALA A 66 -21.66 16.63 4.21
C ALA A 66 -22.59 17.18 3.11
N SER A 67 -23.91 16.98 3.27
CA SER A 67 -24.95 17.57 2.39
C SER A 67 -24.84 17.20 0.91
N ASN A 68 -24.63 15.92 0.58
CA ASN A 68 -24.44 15.43 -0.78
C ASN A 68 -23.25 16.08 -1.51
N GLY A 69 -22.22 16.47 -0.73
CA GLY A 69 -21.01 17.10 -1.25
C GLY A 69 -20.12 16.13 -2.02
N PRO A 70 -18.95 16.63 -2.48
CA PRO A 70 -18.01 15.81 -3.23
C PRO A 70 -17.47 14.64 -2.41
N VAL A 71 -17.00 13.60 -3.11
CA VAL A 71 -16.37 12.43 -2.50
C VAL A 71 -15.01 12.22 -3.15
N LEU A 72 -13.98 12.10 -2.32
CA LEU A 72 -12.60 11.91 -2.73
C LEU A 72 -12.09 10.57 -2.23
N LEU A 73 -11.48 9.80 -3.12
CA LEU A 73 -10.84 8.52 -2.83
C LEU A 73 -9.38 8.58 -3.25
N HIS A 74 -8.50 8.38 -2.29
CA HIS A 74 -7.07 8.18 -2.49
C HIS A 74 -6.71 6.74 -2.15
N SER A 75 -6.11 6.01 -3.08
CA SER A 75 -5.61 4.66 -2.85
C SER A 75 -4.11 4.61 -3.06
N PHE A 76 -3.39 4.05 -2.09
CA PHE A 76 -1.94 3.91 -2.12
C PHE A 76 -1.58 2.52 -2.64
N LEU A 77 -0.94 2.48 -3.80
CA LEU A 77 -0.49 1.25 -4.47
C LEU A 77 0.98 1.04 -4.15
N ILE A 78 1.23 0.38 -3.03
CA ILE A 78 2.58 -0.02 -2.65
C ILE A 78 2.98 -1.19 -3.56
N PRO A 79 4.14 -1.13 -4.21
CA PRO A 79 4.62 -2.23 -5.02
C PRO A 79 4.87 -3.42 -4.11
N THR A 80 4.21 -4.54 -4.41
CA THR A 80 4.46 -5.79 -3.71
C THR A 80 5.71 -6.42 -4.30
N SER A 81 6.82 -6.40 -3.58
CA SER A 81 7.92 -7.32 -3.86
C SER A 81 7.37 -8.75 -3.70
N PRO A 82 7.84 -9.74 -4.50
CA PRO A 82 7.39 -11.13 -4.41
C PRO A 82 7.52 -11.73 -2.99
N CYS A 83 8.35 -11.14 -2.12
CA CYS A 83 8.51 -11.55 -0.73
C CYS A 83 7.31 -11.23 0.20
N GLN A 84 6.42 -10.29 -0.15
CA GLN A 84 5.30 -9.89 0.72
C GLN A 84 4.06 -10.82 0.62
N LEU A 85 4.00 -11.71 -0.38
CA LEU A 85 2.90 -12.67 -0.50
C LEU A 85 2.95 -13.79 0.56
N LEU A 86 4.11 -14.00 1.20
CA LEU A 86 4.26 -14.99 2.28
C LEU A 86 3.83 -14.44 3.65
N ALA A 87 3.88 -13.12 3.88
CA ALA A 87 3.57 -12.51 5.18
C ALA A 87 2.07 -12.21 5.39
N ASN A 88 1.30 -12.02 4.31
CA ASN A 88 -0.13 -11.67 4.40
C ASN A 88 -1.08 -12.89 4.45
N GLY A 89 -0.55 -14.11 4.54
CA GLY A 89 -1.32 -15.37 4.57
C GLY A 89 -1.47 -16.01 5.95
N GLN A 90 -0.94 -15.42 7.02
CA GLN A 90 -0.98 -15.99 8.38
C GLN A 90 -1.65 -15.04 9.37
N GLY A 91 -2.93 -14.79 9.12
CA GLY A 91 -3.86 -14.29 10.12
C GLY A 91 -5.18 -15.00 9.89
N ASP A 92 -5.61 -15.76 10.90
CA ASP A 92 -6.94 -16.37 11.03
C ASP A 92 -7.10 -17.83 10.54
N LEU A 93 -6.70 -18.76 11.41
CA LEU A 93 -7.41 -20.02 11.60
C LEU A 93 -7.58 -20.25 13.10
N ALA A 94 -8.53 -19.53 13.68
CA ALA A 94 -9.29 -20.08 14.78
C ALA A 94 -10.11 -21.27 14.21
N THR A 95 -9.74 -22.49 14.57
CA THR A 95 -10.64 -23.64 14.45
C THR A 95 -10.64 -24.36 15.78
N GLU A 96 -11.68 -24.01 16.53
CA GLU A 96 -12.12 -24.67 17.74
C GLU A 96 -12.39 -26.14 17.45
N LYS A 97 -11.69 -27.02 18.15
CA LYS A 97 -12.11 -28.42 18.31
C LYS A 97 -11.99 -28.77 19.78
N GLY A 98 -13.14 -28.92 20.42
CA GLY A 98 -13.23 -29.50 21.75
C GLY A 98 -12.75 -30.96 21.76
N ILE A 99 -12.33 -31.41 22.94
CA ILE A 99 -12.84 -32.62 23.63
C ILE A 99 -12.18 -32.66 25.03
N GLN A 100 -12.98 -33.10 25.99
CA GLN A 100 -12.79 -33.21 27.43
C GLN A 100 -11.64 -34.14 27.86
N GLY A 101 -11.11 -33.93 29.07
CA GLY A 101 -10.32 -34.94 29.79
C GLY A 101 -9.65 -34.41 31.06
N GLN A 102 -10.09 -34.89 32.21
CA GLN A 102 -9.66 -34.54 33.58
C GLN A 102 -8.23 -35.03 33.89
N THR A 103 -7.49 -34.33 34.78
CA THR A 103 -7.06 -34.83 36.11
C THR A 103 -6.24 -33.77 36.86
N ALA A 104 -6.49 -33.69 38.16
CA ALA A 104 -5.79 -32.87 39.15
C ALA A 104 -4.35 -33.37 39.41
N GLY A 105 -3.48 -32.46 39.85
CA GLY A 105 -2.15 -32.77 40.38
C GLY A 105 -1.36 -31.49 40.64
N GLU A 106 -0.87 -31.36 41.87
CA GLU A 106 -0.35 -30.17 42.53
C GLU A 106 1.14 -29.89 42.21
N ASP A 107 1.60 -28.71 42.64
CA ASP A 107 2.97 -28.29 42.96
C ASP A 107 3.83 -27.47 41.95
N GLU A 108 4.21 -26.29 42.44
CA GLU A 108 5.26 -25.32 42.08
C GLU A 108 6.09 -25.13 43.39
N PRO A 109 7.30 -24.54 43.47
CA PRO A 109 8.43 -24.34 42.55
C PRO A 109 9.61 -25.29 42.87
N THR A 110 10.59 -25.41 41.97
CA THR A 110 11.98 -25.65 42.42
C THR A 110 12.98 -24.88 41.55
N LEU A 111 13.57 -23.86 42.17
CA LEU A 111 14.78 -23.18 41.73
C LEU A 111 15.99 -24.13 41.80
N ARG A 112 16.92 -24.05 40.85
CA ARG A 112 18.38 -23.81 41.06
C ARG A 112 19.30 -24.47 40.02
N GLY A 113 20.05 -23.62 39.30
CA GLY A 113 21.44 -23.83 38.83
C GLY A 113 21.65 -24.73 37.60
N GLU A 114 22.61 -24.53 36.68
CA GLU A 114 23.73 -23.60 36.58
C GLU A 114 24.19 -23.45 35.11
N ALA A 115 24.74 -22.26 34.83
CA ALA A 115 25.76 -21.88 33.85
C ALA A 115 26.07 -22.76 32.62
N SER A 116 25.92 -22.16 31.44
CA SER A 116 26.99 -22.16 30.44
C SER A 116 27.14 -20.77 29.83
N THR A 117 28.26 -20.17 30.19
CA THR A 117 28.80 -18.90 29.71
C THR A 117 29.30 -19.03 28.26
N SER A 118 28.80 -18.15 27.39
CA SER A 118 29.62 -17.59 26.31
C SER A 118 29.20 -16.15 26.08
N THR A 119 29.85 -15.26 26.82
CA THR A 119 29.83 -13.82 26.60
C THR A 119 30.95 -13.46 25.66
N THR A 120 30.63 -12.93 24.48
CA THR A 120 31.45 -11.88 23.86
C THR A 120 30.55 -10.90 23.09
N PRO A 121 30.77 -9.58 23.20
CA PRO A 121 29.83 -8.56 22.78
C PRO A 121 30.21 -7.89 21.44
N ARG A 122 29.25 -7.12 20.91
CA ARG A 122 29.43 -5.87 20.13
C ARG A 122 29.65 -5.98 18.61
N GLN A 123 28.60 -5.67 17.87
CA GLN A 123 28.56 -4.82 16.66
C GLN A 123 27.07 -4.60 16.36
N GLN A 124 26.50 -3.41 16.57
CA GLN A 124 26.44 -2.35 15.54
C GLN A 124 26.25 -2.94 14.14
N ASP A 125 25.10 -3.54 13.89
CA ASP A 125 24.54 -3.54 12.55
C ASP A 125 23.62 -2.32 12.45
N GLU A 126 24.20 -1.30 11.84
CA GLU A 126 23.52 -0.22 11.13
C GLU A 126 22.22 -0.77 10.48
N PRO A 127 21.13 0.03 10.38
CA PRO A 127 20.10 -0.30 9.42
C PRO A 127 20.78 -0.17 8.05
N GLY A 128 21.29 -1.30 7.55
CA GLY A 128 21.74 -1.44 6.18
C GLY A 128 20.60 -0.91 5.35
N ALA A 129 20.80 0.28 4.79
CA ALA A 129 19.99 0.78 3.72
C ALA A 129 20.04 -0.37 2.72
N ILE A 130 18.97 -1.15 2.68
CA ILE A 130 18.69 -2.01 1.54
C ILE A 130 18.89 -1.03 0.39
N GLU A 131 19.94 -1.22 -0.39
CA GLU A 131 20.11 -0.54 -1.67
C GLU A 131 18.80 -0.85 -2.37
N GLY A 132 17.87 0.11 -2.27
CA GLY A 132 16.54 -0.06 -2.76
C GLY A 132 16.79 -0.18 -4.24
N ASN A 133 16.70 -1.42 -4.76
CA ASN A 133 16.91 -1.74 -6.15
C ASN A 133 16.37 -0.55 -6.94
N SER A 134 17.25 0.24 -7.56
CA SER A 134 16.88 1.50 -8.20
C SER A 134 15.83 1.28 -9.30
N ASN A 135 15.62 0.02 -9.67
CA ASN A 135 14.67 -0.45 -10.64
C ASN A 135 13.37 -1.01 -10.03
N ALA A 136 13.17 -0.94 -8.71
CA ALA A 136 11.92 -1.34 -8.09
C ALA A 136 10.78 -0.43 -8.59
N PRO A 137 9.59 -1.00 -8.90
CA PRO A 137 8.45 -0.20 -9.31
C PRO A 137 8.15 0.89 -8.26
N PRO A 138 7.82 2.12 -8.68
CA PRO A 138 7.49 3.18 -7.73
C PRO A 138 6.14 2.93 -7.06
N MET A 139 5.98 3.45 -5.84
CA MET A 139 4.66 3.55 -5.21
C MET A 139 3.78 4.49 -6.04
N LEU A 140 2.56 4.04 -6.34
CA LEU A 140 1.58 4.83 -7.09
C LEU A 140 0.45 5.30 -6.19
N LEU A 141 -0.14 6.43 -6.55
CA LEU A 141 -1.28 7.04 -5.89
C LEU A 141 -2.42 7.19 -6.90
N SER A 142 -3.54 6.55 -6.60
CA SER A 142 -4.79 6.65 -7.36
C SER A 142 -5.73 7.62 -6.68
N THR A 143 -6.11 8.69 -7.38
CA THR A 143 -7.02 9.74 -6.92
C THR A 143 -8.28 9.73 -7.77
N VAL A 144 -9.45 9.59 -7.13
CA VAL A 144 -10.76 9.67 -7.78
C VAL A 144 -11.63 10.68 -7.03
N LEU A 145 -12.15 11.66 -7.75
CA LEU A 145 -13.02 12.71 -7.22
C LEU A 145 -14.38 12.66 -7.94
N ALA A 146 -15.44 12.50 -7.15
CA ALA A 146 -16.81 12.68 -7.56
C ALA A 146 -17.34 14.07 -7.14
N PRO A 147 -18.19 14.70 -7.98
CA PRO A 147 -18.77 16.01 -7.68
C PRO A 147 -19.81 15.95 -6.55
N THR A 148 -20.49 14.82 -6.37
CA THR A 148 -21.55 14.61 -5.37
C THR A 148 -21.47 13.19 -4.79
N ALA A 149 -22.09 12.98 -3.63
CA ALA A 149 -22.10 11.70 -2.94
C ALA A 149 -22.94 10.62 -3.66
N GLU A 150 -23.83 11.01 -4.56
CA GLU A 150 -24.58 10.08 -5.43
C GLU A 150 -23.66 9.18 -6.27
N HIS A 151 -22.49 9.69 -6.66
CA HIS A 151 -21.51 8.94 -7.45
C HIS A 151 -20.59 8.05 -6.60
N THR A 152 -20.83 7.88 -5.29
CA THR A 152 -19.92 7.11 -4.40
C THR A 152 -19.66 5.69 -4.90
N LEU A 153 -20.70 4.98 -5.34
CA LEU A 153 -20.54 3.62 -5.88
C LEU A 153 -19.75 3.62 -7.19
N GLU A 154 -19.98 4.61 -8.04
CA GLU A 154 -19.24 4.78 -9.29
C GLU A 154 -17.77 5.10 -9.02
N SER A 155 -17.49 6.01 -8.08
CA SER A 155 -16.14 6.38 -7.63
C SER A 155 -15.38 5.18 -7.09
N ARG A 156 -16.02 4.31 -6.30
CA ARG A 156 -15.41 3.07 -5.80
C ARG A 156 -15.07 2.11 -6.93
N ARG A 157 -15.96 1.95 -7.91
CA ARG A 157 -15.70 1.12 -9.09
C ARG A 157 -14.56 1.69 -9.94
N ALA A 158 -14.56 2.99 -10.18
CA ALA A 158 -13.52 3.69 -10.90
C ALA A 158 -12.16 3.56 -10.20
N ALA A 159 -12.13 3.74 -8.87
CA ALA A 159 -10.93 3.54 -8.06
C ALA A 159 -10.41 2.09 -8.17
N ALA A 160 -11.27 1.09 -8.00
CA ALA A 160 -10.86 -0.32 -8.13
C ALA A 160 -10.32 -0.66 -9.53
N ARG A 161 -10.86 -0.02 -10.58
CA ARG A 161 -10.32 -0.17 -11.94
C ARG A 161 -8.97 0.54 -12.09
N LEU A 162 -8.83 1.76 -11.57
CA LEU A 162 -7.58 2.51 -11.63
C LEU A 162 -6.47 1.79 -10.85
N GLU A 163 -6.80 1.16 -9.73
CA GLU A 163 -5.89 0.32 -8.96
C GLU A 163 -5.39 -0.87 -9.75
N ARG A 164 -6.28 -1.59 -10.46
CA ARG A 164 -5.88 -2.70 -11.33
C ARG A 164 -4.92 -2.22 -12.42
N VAL A 165 -5.23 -1.09 -13.06
CA VAL A 165 -4.35 -0.50 -14.07
C VAL A 165 -2.99 -0.10 -13.48
N GLY A 166 -2.98 0.53 -12.30
CA GLY A 166 -1.74 0.88 -11.60
C GLY A 166 -0.89 -0.34 -11.26
N ARG A 167 -1.52 -1.45 -10.82
CA ARG A 167 -0.82 -2.72 -10.57
C ARG A 167 -0.26 -3.34 -11.86
N GLU A 168 -0.99 -3.26 -12.97
CA GLU A 168 -0.47 -3.69 -14.27
C GLU A 168 0.76 -2.86 -14.70
N VAL A 169 0.75 -1.55 -14.43
CA VAL A 169 1.91 -0.67 -14.67
C VAL A 169 3.10 -1.10 -13.82
N GLN A 170 2.89 -1.34 -12.51
CA GLN A 170 3.95 -1.80 -11.60
C GLN A 170 4.49 -3.19 -11.99
N ALA A 171 3.63 -4.11 -12.42
CA ALA A 171 4.04 -5.44 -12.87
C ALA A 171 4.93 -5.36 -14.11
N LYS A 172 4.53 -4.58 -15.12
CA LYS A 172 5.34 -4.35 -16.33
C LYS A 172 6.66 -3.67 -16.04
N TRP A 173 6.68 -2.78 -15.06
CA TRP A 173 7.92 -2.16 -14.59
C TRP A 173 8.86 -3.22 -14.03
N ALA A 174 8.38 -4.05 -13.09
CA ALA A 174 9.18 -5.13 -12.51
C ALA A 174 9.71 -6.14 -13.55
N GLU A 175 8.91 -6.47 -14.57
CA GLU A 175 9.34 -7.33 -15.69
C GLU A 175 10.40 -6.69 -16.58
N ALA A 176 10.31 -5.38 -16.83
CA ALA A 176 11.35 -4.65 -17.56
C ALA A 176 12.66 -4.65 -16.76
N SER A 177 12.56 -4.46 -15.45
CA SER A 177 13.70 -4.42 -14.54
C SER A 177 14.48 -5.73 -14.49
N GLN A 178 13.78 -6.86 -14.51
CA GLN A 178 14.41 -8.19 -14.54
C GLN A 178 15.13 -8.48 -15.86
N ARG A 179 14.66 -7.90 -16.97
CA ARG A 179 15.30 -8.09 -18.28
C ARG A 179 16.62 -7.32 -18.39
N ASP A 180 16.65 -6.10 -17.88
CA ASP A 180 17.87 -5.28 -17.91
C ASP A 180 18.99 -5.90 -17.06
N GLU A 181 18.64 -6.50 -15.92
CA GLU A 181 19.58 -7.21 -15.04
C GLU A 181 20.19 -8.46 -15.72
N PHE A 182 19.40 -9.17 -16.54
CA PHE A 182 19.88 -10.33 -17.30
C PHE A 182 20.81 -9.95 -18.46
N THR A 183 20.65 -8.77 -19.05
CA THR A 183 21.47 -8.31 -20.18
C THR A 183 22.79 -7.62 -19.80
N ALA A 184 22.97 -7.23 -18.54
CA ALA A 184 24.18 -6.54 -18.08
C ALA A 184 25.29 -7.49 -17.59
N GLY A 185 25.10 -8.81 -17.68
CA GLY A 185 25.98 -9.84 -17.13
C GLY A 185 26.78 -10.67 -18.14
N ASP A 186 26.84 -10.27 -19.42
CA ASP A 186 27.60 -10.94 -20.50
C ASP A 186 28.63 -9.95 -21.10
#